data_AF-A0A971WE22-F1
#
_entry.id   AF-A0A971WE22-F1
#
_cell.length_a   1.000
_cell.length_b   1.000
_cell.length_c   1.000
_cell.angle_alpha   90.00
_cell.angle_beta   90.00
_cell.angle_gamma   90.00
#
_symmetry.space_group_name_H-M   'P 1'
#
loop_
_entity.id
_entity.type
_entity.pdbx_description
1 polymer ?
#
loop_
_entity_poly.entity_id
_entity_poly.type
_entity_poly.pdbx_seq_one_letter_code
_entity_poly.pdbx_strand_id
1 'polypeptide(L)'
;MINKRKDNVLKMVQTAMLVAISIVSLYVVPLWSIFPSSPFLQYDMADVPVLIGTLLFGPGTGLLILGLVSVIQGLTISAASGWVGIVMHFCASGALVLLAGIFYKKKKTFWPLIAGLVLGSLSMTALMVPLNLFFTVRFFGVPYEAVKDMLIPVIIPFNLIKGGLNSAIAAAVFFPVKNILERTNLLQKNTTCRQY
;
A
#
# COMPACT_ATOMS: atom_id res chain seq x y z
N MET A 1 17.61 -12.83 26.09
CA MET A 1 16.42 -13.44 25.44
C MET A 1 15.09 -12.72 25.73
N ILE A 2 14.88 -12.14 26.92
CA ILE A 2 13.61 -11.47 27.30
C ILE A 2 13.29 -10.22 26.45
N ASN A 3 14.28 -9.34 26.18
CA ASN A 3 14.06 -8.15 25.34
C ASN A 3 13.61 -8.50 23.91
N LYS A 4 14.24 -9.50 23.28
CA LYS A 4 13.90 -9.91 21.90
C LYS A 4 12.46 -10.42 21.80
N ARG A 5 11.95 -11.09 22.84
CA ARG A 5 10.52 -11.50 22.88
C ARG A 5 9.60 -10.29 23.00
N LYS A 6 9.91 -9.34 23.89
CA LYS A 6 9.13 -8.09 24.05
C LYS A 6 9.09 -7.28 22.76
N ASP A 7 10.22 -7.14 22.07
CA ASP A 7 10.31 -6.40 20.81
C ASP A 7 9.50 -7.07 19.69
N ASN A 8 9.51 -8.41 19.62
CA ASN A 8 8.71 -9.16 18.65
C ASN A 8 7.21 -9.03 18.92
N VAL A 9 6.79 -9.10 20.19
CA VAL A 9 5.39 -8.90 20.60
C VAL A 9 4.95 -7.48 20.24
N LEU A 10 5.76 -6.47 20.53
CA LEU A 10 5.44 -5.08 20.19
C LEU A 10 5.28 -4.88 18.69
N LYS A 11 6.17 -5.47 17.88
CA LYS A 11 6.03 -5.48 16.42
C LYS A 11 4.72 -6.06 15.97
N MET A 12 4.38 -7.24 16.50
CA MET A 12 3.17 -7.97 16.13
C MET A 12 1.94 -7.13 16.45
N VAL A 13 1.88 -6.54 17.64
CA VAL A 13 0.78 -5.65 18.05
C VAL A 13 0.70 -4.41 17.15
N GLN A 14 1.82 -3.74 16.89
CA GLN A 14 1.85 -2.56 16.00
C GLN A 14 1.43 -2.89 14.57
N THR A 15 1.87 -4.04 14.04
CA THR A 15 1.50 -4.52 12.71
C THR A 15 -0.01 -4.83 12.66
N ALA A 16 -0.56 -5.49 13.69
CA ALA A 16 -1.97 -5.79 13.79
C ALA A 16 -2.84 -4.52 13.91
N MET A 17 -2.40 -3.53 14.68
CA MET A 17 -3.07 -2.22 14.75
C MET A 17 -3.08 -1.51 13.38
N LEU A 18 -1.97 -1.56 12.65
CA LEU A 18 -1.92 -0.96 11.30
C LEU A 18 -2.86 -1.68 10.32
N VAL A 19 -2.95 -3.01 10.36
CA VAL A 19 -3.95 -3.77 9.59
C VAL A 19 -5.36 -3.30 9.97
N ALA A 20 -5.68 -3.23 11.27
CA ALA A 20 -7.00 -2.80 11.74
C ALA A 20 -7.34 -1.37 11.25
N ILE A 21 -6.39 -0.43 11.34
CA ILE A 21 -6.56 0.94 10.86
C ILE A 21 -6.76 0.96 9.34
N SER A 22 -6.01 0.17 8.57
CA SER A 22 -6.22 0.04 7.12
C SER A 22 -7.64 -0.43 6.81
N ILE A 23 -8.13 -1.46 7.49
CA ILE A 23 -9.50 -1.97 7.29
C ILE A 23 -10.54 -0.92 7.67
N VAL A 24 -10.41 -0.28 8.83
CA VAL A 24 -11.33 0.79 9.25
C VAL A 24 -11.33 1.94 8.23
N SER A 25 -10.18 2.29 7.66
CA SER A 25 -10.07 3.33 6.64
C SER A 25 -10.88 3.02 5.38
N LEU A 26 -11.09 1.73 5.05
CA LEU A 26 -11.94 1.33 3.92
C LEU A 26 -13.42 1.69 4.14
N TYR A 27 -13.86 1.79 5.40
CA TYR A 27 -15.24 2.15 5.75
C TYR A 27 -15.42 3.66 5.98
N VAL A 28 -14.40 4.35 6.50
CA VAL A 28 -14.47 5.79 6.81
C VAL A 28 -14.36 6.66 5.56
N VAL A 29 -13.54 6.24 4.60
CA VAL A 29 -13.38 6.93 3.31
C VAL A 29 -14.05 6.02 2.29
N PRO A 30 -15.38 6.13 2.10
CA PRO A 30 -16.09 5.28 1.17
C PRO A 30 -15.42 5.40 -0.18
N LEU A 31 -15.19 4.23 -0.78
CA LEU A 31 -14.60 3.99 -2.09
C LEU A 31 -15.07 5.02 -3.11
N TRP A 32 -14.29 6.08 -3.26
CA TRP A 32 -14.68 7.17 -4.13
C TRP A 32 -14.32 6.76 -5.55
N SER A 33 -15.33 6.54 -6.38
CA SER A 33 -15.10 6.37 -7.82
C SER A 33 -14.74 7.74 -8.39
N ILE A 34 -13.44 7.96 -8.63
CA ILE A 34 -12.94 9.22 -9.19
C ILE A 34 -13.54 9.45 -10.58
N PHE A 35 -13.76 8.36 -11.32
CA PHE A 35 -14.33 8.39 -12.67
C PHE A 35 -15.72 7.73 -12.68
N PRO A 36 -16.79 8.47 -13.02
CA PRO A 36 -18.14 7.89 -13.16
C PRO A 36 -18.24 6.80 -14.22
N SER A 37 -17.39 6.87 -15.26
CA SER A 37 -17.32 5.90 -16.35
C SER A 37 -16.67 4.57 -15.98
N SER A 38 -16.10 4.42 -14.78
CA SER A 38 -15.40 3.20 -14.36
C SER A 38 -15.59 2.92 -12.86
N PRO A 39 -16.79 2.48 -12.44
CA PRO A 39 -17.14 2.25 -11.03
C PRO A 39 -16.33 1.13 -10.35
N PHE A 40 -15.58 0.35 -11.13
CA PHE A 40 -14.65 -0.67 -10.65
C PHE A 40 -13.30 -0.08 -10.19
N LEU A 41 -12.95 1.14 -10.60
CA LEU A 41 -11.75 1.87 -10.15
C LEU A 41 -12.08 2.74 -8.93
N GLN A 42 -11.95 2.13 -7.76
CA GLN A 42 -12.31 2.76 -6.50
C GLN A 42 -11.07 3.17 -5.72
N TYR A 43 -11.02 4.44 -5.32
CA TYR A 43 -9.96 4.93 -4.46
C TYR A 43 -10.20 4.52 -3.01
N ASP A 44 -9.15 4.04 -2.35
CA ASP A 44 -9.14 3.71 -0.93
C ASP A 44 -7.86 4.22 -0.24
N MET A 45 -8.00 4.54 1.04
CA MET A 45 -6.90 5.02 1.89
C MET A 45 -6.24 3.91 2.71
N ALA A 46 -6.56 2.63 2.45
CA ALA A 46 -6.04 1.52 3.23
C ALA A 46 -4.54 1.27 2.99
N ASP A 47 -3.99 1.75 1.87
CA ASP A 47 -2.56 1.69 1.59
C ASP A 47 -1.74 2.64 2.48
N VAL A 48 -2.34 3.67 3.09
CA VAL A 48 -1.60 4.63 3.92
C VAL A 48 -1.01 3.95 5.18
N PRO A 49 -1.79 3.23 6.02
CA PRO A 49 -1.20 2.50 7.15
C PRO A 49 -0.27 1.36 6.72
N VAL A 50 -0.51 0.75 5.55
CA VAL A 50 0.40 -0.24 4.95
C VAL A 50 1.77 0.39 4.68
N LEU A 51 1.81 1.56 4.06
CA LEU A 51 3.04 2.32 3.81
C LEU A 51 3.72 2.74 5.11
N ILE A 52 2.97 3.19 6.12
CA ILE A 52 3.54 3.50 7.44
C ILE A 52 4.21 2.25 8.03
N GLY A 53 3.55 1.10 8.01
CA GLY A 53 4.14 -0.17 8.49
C GLY A 53 5.38 -0.58 7.70
N THR A 54 5.38 -0.33 6.40
CA THR A 54 6.53 -0.55 5.50
C THR A 54 7.73 0.31 5.90
N LEU A 55 7.51 1.60 6.15
CA LEU A 55 8.59 2.54 6.47
C LEU A 55 9.14 2.32 7.89
N LEU A 56 8.29 1.89 8.82
CA LEU A 56 8.67 1.56 10.20
C LEU A 56 9.42 0.23 10.31
N PHE A 57 8.90 -0.83 9.70
CA PHE A 57 9.34 -2.21 9.94
C PHE A 57 10.04 -2.87 8.75
N GLY A 58 10.01 -2.23 7.58
CA GLY A 58 10.61 -2.68 6.33
C GLY A 58 9.60 -3.28 5.33
N PRO A 59 10.04 -3.50 4.08
CA PRO A 59 9.18 -3.91 2.96
C PRO A 59 8.48 -5.25 3.18
N GLY A 60 9.13 -6.22 3.84
CA GLY A 60 8.52 -7.52 4.12
C GLY A 60 7.31 -7.41 5.07
N THR A 61 7.40 -6.56 6.10
CA THR A 61 6.25 -6.32 7.00
C THR A 61 5.15 -5.55 6.28
N GLY A 62 5.51 -4.59 5.42
CA GLY A 62 4.56 -3.90 4.54
C GLY A 62 3.74 -4.85 3.68
N LEU A 63 4.41 -5.78 2.98
CA LEU A 63 3.74 -6.79 2.15
C LEU A 63 2.82 -7.72 2.95
N LEU A 64 3.19 -8.06 4.19
CA LEU A 64 2.32 -8.87 5.06
C LEU A 64 1.04 -8.10 5.43
N ILE A 65 1.16 -6.83 5.82
CA ILE A 65 0.00 -5.98 6.10
C ILE A 65 -0.86 -5.87 4.84
N LEU A 66 -0.25 -5.58 3.69
CA LEU A 66 -0.95 -5.46 2.42
C LEU A 66 -1.70 -6.73 2.05
N GLY A 67 -1.09 -7.91 2.21
CA GLY A 67 -1.73 -9.19 1.91
C GLY A 67 -2.99 -9.40 2.75
N LEU A 68 -2.90 -9.16 4.06
CA LEU A 68 -4.04 -9.25 4.97
C LEU A 68 -5.14 -8.25 4.60
N VAL A 69 -4.77 -7.00 4.35
CA VAL A 69 -5.71 -5.94 3.96
C VAL A 69 -6.41 -6.28 2.65
N SER A 70 -5.66 -6.73 1.64
CA SER A 70 -6.20 -7.07 0.31
C SER A 70 -7.19 -8.23 0.38
N VAL A 71 -6.88 -9.26 1.18
CA VAL A 71 -7.77 -10.41 1.37
C VAL A 71 -9.07 -9.96 2.04
N ILE A 72 -8.98 -9.21 3.14
CA ILE A 72 -10.17 -8.74 3.86
C ILE A 72 -11.00 -7.82 2.95
N GLN A 73 -10.38 -6.84 2.29
CA GLN A 73 -11.03 -5.92 1.38
C GLN A 73 -11.78 -6.64 0.26
N GLY A 74 -11.17 -7.64 -0.37
CA GLY A 74 -11.80 -8.41 -1.43
C GLY A 74 -12.93 -9.33 -0.95
N LEU A 75 -12.93 -9.73 0.32
CA LEU A 75 -14.00 -10.56 0.89
C LEU A 75 -15.18 -9.72 1.42
N THR A 76 -14.94 -8.50 1.90
CA THR A 76 -15.98 -7.71 2.57
C THR A 76 -16.56 -6.62 1.69
N ILE A 77 -15.71 -5.86 1.00
CA ILE A 77 -16.10 -4.59 0.38
C ILE A 77 -16.12 -4.72 -1.15
N SER A 78 -15.08 -5.31 -1.73
CA SER A 78 -14.95 -5.49 -3.18
C SER A 78 -15.34 -6.91 -3.63
N ALA A 79 -16.26 -7.56 -2.91
CA ALA A 79 -16.70 -8.94 -3.16
C ALA A 79 -17.17 -9.18 -4.60
N ALA A 80 -17.73 -8.17 -5.26
CA ALA A 80 -18.14 -8.24 -6.67
C ALA A 80 -16.98 -8.50 -7.65
N SER A 81 -15.75 -8.09 -7.30
CA SER A 81 -14.55 -8.34 -8.11
C SER A 81 -13.90 -9.70 -7.81
N GLY A 82 -14.38 -10.41 -6.79
CA GLY A 82 -13.87 -11.70 -6.36
C GLY A 82 -12.37 -11.70 -6.06
N TRP A 83 -11.73 -12.85 -6.29
CA TRP A 83 -10.29 -13.04 -6.07
C TRP A 83 -9.41 -12.20 -7.00
N VAL A 84 -9.92 -11.79 -8.16
CA VAL A 84 -9.18 -10.95 -9.12
C VAL A 84 -8.91 -9.57 -8.52
N GLY A 85 -9.90 -8.98 -7.85
CA GLY A 85 -9.71 -7.70 -7.14
C GLY A 85 -8.61 -7.78 -6.09
N ILE A 86 -8.52 -8.89 -5.35
CA ILE A 86 -7.47 -9.14 -4.34
C ILE A 86 -6.09 -9.14 -5.01
N VAL A 87 -5.93 -9.89 -6.11
CA VAL A 87 -4.66 -10.01 -6.83
C VAL A 87 -4.24 -8.67 -7.43
N MET A 88 -5.18 -7.98 -8.08
CA MET A 88 -4.92 -6.66 -8.67
C MET A 88 -4.47 -5.66 -7.60
N HIS A 89 -5.20 -5.56 -6.49
CA HIS A 89 -4.84 -4.68 -5.38
C HIS A 89 -3.45 -5.01 -4.82
N PHE A 90 -3.21 -6.29 -4.53
CA PHE A 90 -1.93 -6.74 -3.98
C PHE A 90 -0.75 -6.45 -4.93
N CYS A 91 -0.91 -6.66 -6.24
CA CYS A 91 0.14 -6.38 -7.20
C CYS A 91 0.42 -4.87 -7.38
N ALA A 92 -0.62 -4.05 -7.48
CA ALA A 92 -0.47 -2.59 -7.60
C ALA A 92 0.20 -2.01 -6.36
N SER A 93 -0.45 -2.14 -5.22
CA SER A 93 0.01 -1.55 -3.96
C SER A 93 1.29 -2.22 -3.50
N GLY A 94 1.52 -3.49 -3.89
CA GLY A 94 2.74 -4.23 -3.60
C GLY A 94 3.97 -3.60 -4.25
N ALA A 95 3.88 -3.15 -5.51
CA ALA A 95 4.99 -2.43 -6.15
C ALA A 95 5.30 -1.10 -5.46
N LEU A 96 4.27 -0.36 -5.08
CA LEU A 96 4.43 0.89 -4.32
C LEU A 96 5.11 0.64 -2.97
N VAL A 97 4.60 -0.32 -2.20
CA VAL A 97 5.12 -0.75 -0.90
C VAL A 97 6.57 -1.23 -0.99
N LEU A 98 6.88 -2.07 -1.98
CA LEU A 98 8.22 -2.61 -2.18
C LEU A 98 9.23 -1.51 -2.47
N LEU A 99 8.95 -0.63 -3.44
CA LEU A 99 9.89 0.42 -3.82
C LEU A 99 10.05 1.48 -2.72
N ALA A 100 8.96 1.92 -2.11
CA ALA A 100 9.02 2.83 -0.97
C ALA A 100 9.84 2.23 0.18
N GLY A 101 9.59 0.96 0.52
CA GLY A 101 10.29 0.25 1.57
C GLY A 101 11.77 0.01 1.27
N ILE A 102 12.14 -0.38 0.04
CA ILE A 102 13.52 -0.65 -0.36
C ILE A 102 14.35 0.64 -0.33
N PHE A 103 13.85 1.73 -0.93
CA PHE A 103 14.58 2.99 -0.98
C PHE A 103 14.75 3.60 0.42
N TYR A 104 13.70 3.61 1.24
CA TYR A 104 13.78 4.15 2.59
C TYR A 104 14.65 3.28 3.52
N LYS A 105 14.61 1.94 3.37
CA LYS A 105 15.46 1.01 4.14
C LYS A 105 16.94 1.21 3.83
N LYS A 106 17.32 1.53 2.59
CA LYS A 106 18.71 1.82 2.21
C LYS A 106 19.26 3.05 2.92
N LYS A 107 18.49 4.14 2.95
CA LYS A 107 18.85 5.39 3.64
C LYS A 107 17.59 6.02 4.24
N LYS A 108 17.48 5.99 5.58
CA LYS A 108 16.32 6.47 6.35
C LYS A 108 16.22 8.00 6.42
N THR A 109 16.23 8.66 5.27
CA THR A 109 16.18 10.12 5.10
C THR A 109 14.99 10.52 4.23
N PHE A 110 14.70 11.82 4.17
CA PHE A 110 13.55 12.35 3.40
C PHE A 110 13.67 12.07 1.90
N TRP A 111 14.83 12.29 1.28
CA TRP A 111 14.99 12.15 -0.17
C TRP A 111 14.78 10.73 -0.71
N PRO A 112 15.35 9.66 -0.11
CA PRO A 112 15.06 8.29 -0.51
C PRO A 112 13.62 7.88 -0.27
N LEU A 113 12.95 8.42 0.76
CA LEU A 113 11.50 8.21 0.95
C LEU A 113 10.74 8.72 -0.28
N ILE A 114 10.95 9.99 -0.65
CA ILE A 114 10.26 10.61 -1.78
C ILE A 114 10.57 9.87 -3.09
N ALA A 115 11.85 9.55 -3.34
CA ALA A 115 12.24 8.79 -4.52
C ALA A 115 11.55 7.42 -4.59
N GLY A 116 11.48 6.69 -3.47
CA GLY A 116 10.79 5.40 -3.39
C GLY A 116 9.29 5.50 -3.61
N LEU A 117 8.64 6.53 -3.07
CA LEU A 117 7.20 6.78 -3.24
C LEU A 117 6.85 7.15 -4.69
N VAL A 118 7.66 8.01 -5.33
CA VAL A 118 7.48 8.40 -6.74
C VAL A 118 7.69 7.20 -7.66
N LEU A 119 8.83 6.49 -7.53
CA LEU A 119 9.12 5.31 -8.35
C LEU A 119 8.10 4.18 -8.09
N GLY A 120 7.66 4.04 -6.84
CA GLY A 120 6.60 3.12 -6.44
C GLY A 120 5.28 3.41 -7.14
N SER A 121 4.86 4.67 -7.16
CA SER A 121 3.60 5.09 -7.80
C SER A 121 3.64 4.90 -9.32
N LEU A 122 4.78 5.21 -9.95
CA LEU A 122 4.99 4.95 -11.38
C LEU A 122 4.97 3.44 -11.68
N SER A 123 5.62 2.63 -10.84
CA SER A 123 5.66 1.17 -11.04
C SER A 123 4.30 0.51 -10.82
N MET A 124 3.54 0.97 -9.82
CA MET A 124 2.14 0.59 -9.63
C MET A 124 1.31 0.89 -10.88
N THR A 125 1.44 2.09 -11.43
CA THR A 125 0.72 2.52 -12.65
C THR A 125 1.13 1.66 -13.85
N ALA A 126 2.42 1.41 -14.02
CA ALA A 126 2.95 0.59 -15.10
C ALA A 126 2.47 -0.88 -15.02
N LEU A 127 2.40 -1.46 -13.82
CA LEU A 127 1.86 -2.82 -13.61
C LEU A 127 0.37 -2.90 -13.85
N MET A 128 -0.37 -1.83 -13.59
CA MET A 128 -1.81 -1.82 -13.77
C MET A 128 -2.25 -1.87 -15.22
N VAL A 129 -1.40 -1.45 -16.17
CA VAL A 129 -1.67 -1.57 -17.61
C VAL A 129 -1.82 -3.04 -18.05
N PRO A 130 -0.80 -3.92 -17.91
CA PRO A 130 -0.92 -5.32 -18.30
C PRO A 130 -1.93 -6.08 -17.42
N LEU A 131 -2.06 -5.75 -16.14
CA LEU A 131 -3.04 -6.41 -15.26
C LEU A 131 -4.48 -6.16 -15.70
N ASN A 132 -4.84 -4.93 -16.07
CA ASN A 132 -6.18 -4.64 -16.59
C ASN A 132 -6.40 -5.29 -17.97
N LEU A 133 -5.41 -5.25 -18.87
CA LEU A 133 -5.54 -5.91 -20.18
C LEU A 133 -5.70 -7.43 -20.05
N PHE A 134 -5.08 -8.05 -19.06
CA PHE A 134 -5.21 -9.49 -18.84
C PHE A 134 -6.48 -9.85 -18.08
N PHE A 135 -6.65 -9.33 -16.86
CA PHE A 135 -7.77 -9.71 -15.99
C PHE A 135 -9.11 -9.14 -16.46
N THR A 136 -9.16 -7.88 -16.89
CA THR A 136 -10.43 -7.25 -17.28
C THR A 136 -11.00 -7.85 -18.57
N VAL A 137 -10.13 -8.20 -19.51
CA VAL A 137 -10.56 -8.87 -20.76
C VAL A 137 -10.91 -10.33 -20.50
N ARG A 138 -10.04 -11.08 -19.80
CA ARG A 138 -10.20 -12.53 -19.67
C ARG A 138 -11.26 -12.95 -18.65
N PHE A 139 -11.36 -12.21 -17.54
CA PHE A 139 -12.22 -12.57 -16.41
C PHE A 139 -13.56 -11.84 -16.44
N PHE A 140 -13.54 -10.53 -16.69
CA PHE A 140 -14.77 -9.73 -16.76
C PHE A 140 -15.40 -9.68 -18.16
N GLY A 141 -14.75 -10.27 -19.18
CA GLY A 141 -15.29 -10.40 -20.53
C GLY A 141 -15.41 -9.09 -21.30
N VAL A 142 -14.73 -8.03 -20.84
CA VAL A 142 -14.78 -6.72 -21.51
C VAL A 142 -13.96 -6.79 -22.80
N PRO A 143 -14.45 -6.25 -23.94
CA PRO A 143 -13.71 -6.23 -25.18
C PRO A 143 -12.33 -5.59 -25.01
N TYR A 144 -11.31 -6.19 -25.62
CA TYR A 144 -9.93 -5.71 -25.53
C TYR A 144 -9.79 -4.24 -25.95
N GLU A 145 -10.41 -3.86 -27.06
CA GLU A 145 -10.38 -2.47 -27.55
C GLU A 145 -11.01 -1.50 -26.55
N ALA A 146 -12.10 -1.88 -25.89
CA ALA A 146 -12.72 -1.04 -24.87
C ALA A 146 -11.80 -0.82 -23.64
N VAL A 147 -11.09 -1.86 -23.19
CA VAL A 147 -10.11 -1.71 -22.09
C VAL A 147 -8.94 -0.84 -22.53
N LYS A 148 -8.46 -1.03 -23.75
CA LYS A 148 -7.34 -0.27 -24.33
C LYS A 148 -7.68 1.22 -24.46
N ASP A 149 -8.89 1.54 -24.90
CA ASP A 149 -9.39 2.91 -25.00
C ASP A 149 -9.52 3.58 -23.63
N MET A 150 -9.75 2.81 -22.56
CA MET A 150 -9.81 3.29 -21.19
C MET A 150 -8.42 3.42 -20.51
N LEU A 151 -7.35 2.86 -21.09
CA LEU A 151 -6.03 2.85 -20.45
C LEU A 151 -5.50 4.26 -20.18
N ILE A 152 -5.42 5.07 -21.23
CA ILE A 152 -4.86 6.43 -21.17
C ILE A 152 -5.76 7.40 -20.42
N PRO A 153 -7.09 7.46 -20.67
CA PRO A 153 -7.94 8.46 -20.03
C PRO A 153 -8.37 8.09 -18.60
N VAL A 154 -8.37 6.80 -18.23
CA VAL A 154 -8.93 6.35 -16.95
C VAL A 154 -7.92 5.58 -16.10
N ILE A 155 -7.39 4.45 -16.61
CA ILE A 155 -6.61 3.51 -15.78
C ILE A 155 -5.29 4.12 -15.32
N ILE A 156 -4.54 4.74 -16.23
CA ILE A 156 -3.25 5.37 -15.92
C ILE A 156 -3.45 6.57 -14.98
N PRO A 157 -4.31 7.56 -15.26
CA PRO A 157 -4.56 8.68 -14.36
C PRO A 157 -5.05 8.25 -12.99
N PHE A 158 -5.98 7.29 -12.93
CA PHE A 158 -6.48 6.79 -11.65
C PHE A 158 -5.37 6.20 -10.77
N ASN A 159 -4.52 5.32 -11.33
CA ASN A 159 -3.46 4.69 -10.55
C ASN A 159 -2.38 5.69 -10.14
N LEU A 160 -2.11 6.69 -10.97
CA LEU A 160 -1.18 7.77 -10.63
C LEU A 160 -1.74 8.64 -9.49
N ILE A 161 -3.02 8.99 -9.54
CA ILE A 161 -3.70 9.73 -8.46
C ILE A 161 -3.75 8.89 -7.18
N LYS A 162 -4.15 7.61 -7.28
CA LYS A 162 -4.19 6.69 -6.13
C LYS A 162 -2.82 6.55 -5.48
N GLY A 163 -1.80 6.20 -6.26
CA GLY A 163 -0.43 6.05 -5.75
C GLY A 163 0.14 7.35 -5.19
N GLY A 164 -0.09 8.47 -5.88
CA GLY A 164 0.37 9.79 -5.48
C GLY A 164 -0.29 10.28 -4.19
N LEU A 165 -1.61 10.15 -4.06
CA LEU A 165 -2.36 10.58 -2.88
C LEU A 165 -2.02 9.71 -1.66
N ASN A 166 -2.00 8.38 -1.82
CA ASN A 166 -1.60 7.47 -0.74
C ASN A 166 -0.14 7.72 -0.32
N SER A 167 0.76 8.00 -1.27
CA SER A 167 2.14 8.39 -0.98
C SER A 167 2.25 9.71 -0.22
N ALA A 168 1.51 10.74 -0.64
CA ALA A 168 1.53 12.06 -0.02
C ALA A 168 1.02 11.99 1.42
N ILE A 169 -0.12 11.32 1.64
CA ILE A 169 -0.69 11.15 2.98
C ILE A 169 0.24 10.31 3.85
N ALA A 170 0.79 9.21 3.33
CA ALA A 170 1.73 8.38 4.08
C ALA A 170 2.97 9.16 4.50
N ALA A 171 3.55 9.97 3.61
CA ALA A 171 4.70 10.82 3.94
C ALA A 171 4.36 11.85 5.01
N ALA A 172 3.20 12.51 4.91
CA ALA A 172 2.75 13.51 5.87
C ALA A 172 2.51 12.92 7.28
N VAL A 173 1.92 11.72 7.35
CA VAL A 173 1.62 11.04 8.62
C VAL A 173 2.85 10.34 9.21
N PHE A 174 3.76 9.86 8.36
CA PHE A 174 4.91 9.08 8.79
C PHE A 174 5.86 9.86 9.72
N PHE A 175 6.17 11.12 9.43
CA PHE A 175 7.11 11.89 10.26
C PHE A 175 6.58 12.16 11.69
N PRO A 176 5.33 12.60 11.88
CA PRO A 176 4.72 12.71 13.21
C PRO A 176 4.71 11.38 13.97
N VAL A 177 4.26 10.30 13.32
CA VAL A 177 4.16 8.97 13.94
C VAL A 177 5.55 8.48 14.37
N LYS A 178 6.55 8.60 13.49
CA LYS A 178 7.93 8.24 13.79
C LYS A 178 8.45 8.98 15.02
N ASN A 179 8.26 10.30 15.10
CA ASN A 179 8.73 11.11 16.22
C ASN A 179 8.05 10.72 17.56
N ILE A 180 6.75 10.47 17.56
CA ILE A 180 6.03 10.00 18.76
C ILE A 180 6.57 8.65 19.22
N LEU A 181 6.79 7.75 18.27
CA LEU A 181 7.22 6.38 18.55
C LEU A 181 8.69 6.30 19.01
N GLU A 182 9.54 7.23 18.55
CA GLU A 182 10.90 7.47 19.08
C GLU A 182 10.85 7.98 20.52
N ARG A 183 10.04 9.00 20.81
CA ARG A 183 9.91 9.59 22.16
C ARG A 183 9.41 8.60 23.20
N THR A 184 8.52 7.71 22.81
CA THR A 184 7.92 6.70 23.69
C THR A 184 8.76 5.41 23.79
N ASN A 185 9.91 5.33 23.11
CA ASN A 185 10.73 4.11 23.00
C ASN A 185 9.95 2.88 22.50
N LEU A 186 8.88 3.11 21.74
CA LEU A 186 8.03 2.07 21.16
C LEU A 186 8.45 1.69 19.73
N LEU A 187 9.36 2.45 19.12
CA LEU A 187 10.06 1.94 17.95
C LEU A 187 10.93 0.79 18.38
N GLN A 188 10.77 -0.35 17.71
CA GLN A 188 11.68 -1.47 17.87
C GLN A 188 13.12 -0.97 17.71
N LYS A 189 13.88 -0.95 18.81
CA LYS A 189 15.33 -0.98 18.73
C LYS A 189 15.69 -2.37 18.26
N ASN A 190 15.62 -2.60 16.94
CA ASN A 190 16.36 -3.71 16.37
C ASN A 190 17.77 -3.60 16.92
N THR A 191 18.22 -4.71 17.50
CA THR A 191 19.56 -4.91 18.03
C THR A 191 20.55 -4.75 16.88
N THR A 192 20.89 -3.50 16.58
CA THR A 192 22.16 -3.07 16.02
C THR A 192 22.67 -2.01 16.98
N CYS A 193 23.09 -2.48 18.15
CA CYS A 193 24.10 -1.75 18.90
C CYS A 193 25.45 -2.10 18.26
N ARG A 194 26.29 -1.06 18.11
CA ARG A 194 27.70 -1.05 17.71
C ARG A 194 27.97 -1.31 16.22
N GLN A 195 28.48 -0.31 15.50
CA GLN A 195 29.90 0.09 15.54
C GLN A 195 30.82 -1.13 15.41
N TYR A 196 31.11 -1.47 14.15
CA TYR A 196 32.46 -1.44 13.61
C TYR A 196 32.38 -0.76 12.23
#